data_AF-A0A948ZKE9-F1
#
_entry.id   AF-A0A948ZKE9-F1
#
_cell.length_a   1.000
_cell.length_b   1.000
_cell.length_c   1.000
_cell.angle_alpha   90.00
_cell.angle_beta   90.00
_cell.angle_gamma   90.00
#
_symmetry.space_group_name_H-M   'P 1'
#
loop_
_entity.id
_entity.type
_entity.pdbx_description
1 polymer ?
#
loop_
_entity_poly.entity_id
_entity_poly.type
_entity_poly.pdbx_seq_one_letter_code
_entity_poly.pdbx_strand_id
1 'polypeptide(L)' 'MISEPEIPRDWLDDFEAAARRPLPLRFRYAFIHTYKPVLDDASFRSFEKMQDYRRWCDENLPDWLGYGRV' A
#
# COMPACT_ATOMS: atom_id res chain seq x y z
N MET A 1 -8.30 18.84 24.43
CA MET A 1 -7.04 18.78 23.67
C MET A 1 -6.94 17.39 23.08
N ILE A 2 -7.07 17.26 21.77
CA ILE A 2 -6.78 16.01 21.07
C ILE A 2 -5.25 15.98 20.97
N SER A 3 -4.59 14.97 21.55
CA SER A 3 -3.17 14.76 21.34
C SER A 3 -2.97 14.37 19.88
N GLU A 4 -2.09 15.04 19.16
CA GLU A 4 -1.71 14.60 17.83
C GLU A 4 -1.10 13.19 17.91
N PRO A 5 -1.47 12.28 17.01
CA PRO A 5 -0.86 10.95 16.99
C PRO A 5 0.64 11.09 16.70
N GLU A 6 1.46 10.37 17.47
CA GLU A 6 2.90 10.30 17.24
C GLU A 6 3.17 9.63 15.89
N ILE A 7 3.93 10.30 15.02
CA ILE A 7 4.30 9.76 13.71
C ILE A 7 5.47 8.78 13.92
N PRO A 8 5.36 7.51 13.49
CA PRO A 8 6.45 6.54 13.60
C PRO A 8 7.74 7.04 12.94
N ARG A 9 8.89 6.81 13.59
CA ARG A 9 10.18 7.32 13.13
C ARG A 9 10.53 6.84 11.72
N ASP A 10 10.28 5.57 11.43
CA ASP A 10 10.58 4.97 10.13
C ASP A 10 9.82 5.66 8.99
N TRP A 11 8.60 6.13 9.24
CA TRP A 11 7.81 6.86 8.24
C TRP A 11 8.40 8.24 7.93
N LEU A 12 8.95 8.91 8.94
CA LEU A 12 9.66 10.19 8.75
C LEU A 12 10.94 9.97 7.95
N ASP A 13 11.70 8.93 8.27
CA ASP A 13 12.97 8.65 7.58
C ASP A 13 12.73 8.27 6.10
N ASP A 14 11.67 7.51 5.80
CA ASP A 14 11.22 7.21 4.43
C ASP A 14 10.81 8.48 3.66
N PHE A 15 10.05 9.36 4.30
CA PHE A 15 9.63 10.63 3.71
C PHE A 15 10.84 11.50 3.36
N GLU A 16 11.77 11.66 4.30
CA GLU A 16 13.01 12.44 4.10
C GLU A 16 13.92 11.83 3.01
N ALA A 17 13.94 10.50 2.88
CA ALA A 17 14.64 9.82 1.80
C ALA A 17 13.99 10.10 0.43
N ALA A 18 12.66 10.04 0.33
CA ALA A 18 11.95 10.35 -0.90
C ALA A 18 12.04 11.83 -1.28
N ALA A 19 12.00 12.73 -0.29
CA ALA A 19 12.14 14.17 -0.45
C ALA A 19 13.52 14.59 -1.00
N ARG A 20 14.55 13.75 -0.86
CA ARG A 20 15.88 13.99 -1.46
C ARG A 20 15.98 13.57 -2.92
N ARG A 21 15.03 12.78 -3.45
CA ARG A 21 15.05 12.33 -4.86
C ARG A 21 14.68 13.48 -5.81
N PRO A 22 15.24 13.57 -7.03
CA PRO A 22 14.75 14.49 -8.05
C PRO A 22 13.25 14.29 -8.35
N LEU A 23 12.55 15.38 -8.68
CA LEU A 23 11.10 15.35 -8.95
C LEU A 23 10.69 14.26 -9.96
N PRO A 24 11.41 14.03 -11.09
CA PRO A 24 11.04 12.97 -12.03
C PRO A 24 11.04 11.57 -11.41
N LEU A 25 11.93 11.30 -10.45
CA LEU A 25 11.99 10.00 -9.78
C LEU A 25 10.85 9.80 -8.79
N ARG A 26 10.40 10.87 -8.11
CA ARG A 26 9.24 10.82 -7.21
C ARG A 26 7.97 10.42 -7.97
N PHE A 27 7.77 10.99 -9.16
CA PHE A 27 6.66 10.63 -10.03
C PHE A 27 6.78 9.20 -10.56
N ARG A 28 7.99 8.77 -10.94
CA ARG A 28 8.20 7.43 -11.51
C ARG A 28 8.02 6.30 -10.49
N TYR A 29 8.49 6.48 -9.25
CA TYR A 29 8.59 5.39 -8.26
C TYR A 29 7.65 5.56 -7.06
N ALA A 30 6.70 6.48 -7.14
CA ALA A 30 5.91 6.97 -6.01
C ALA A 30 6.74 7.65 -4.92
N PHE A 31 6.07 8.52 -4.16
CA PHE A 31 6.72 9.36 -3.16
C PHE A 31 6.84 8.68 -1.80
N ILE A 32 5.83 7.89 -1.41
CA ILE A 32 5.86 7.08 -0.19
C ILE A 32 5.59 5.62 -0.56
N HIS A 33 6.06 4.71 0.28
CA HIS A 33 5.67 3.31 0.16
C HIS A 33 4.17 3.17 0.39
N THR A 34 3.44 2.75 -0.64
CA THR A 34 2.06 2.31 -0.50
C THR A 34 2.08 0.80 -0.39
N TYR A 35 1.72 0.28 0.80
CA TYR A 35 1.59 -1.15 1.01
C TYR A 35 0.59 -1.74 0.00
N LYS A 36 1.06 -2.76 -0.72
CA LYS A 36 0.32 -3.52 -1.72
C LYS A 36 0.23 -4.96 -1.23
N PRO A 37 -0.94 -5.35 -0.69
CA PRO A 37 -1.15 -6.72 -0.26
C PRO A 37 -0.84 -7.71 -1.41
N VAL A 38 -0.40 -8.91 -1.05
CA VAL A 38 0.25 -9.87 -1.97
C VAL A 38 1.64 -9.42 -2.39
N LEU A 39 1.81 -8.31 -3.09
CA LEU A 39 3.12 -7.92 -3.64
C LEU A 39 4.19 -7.74 -2.55
N ASP A 40 3.80 -7.22 -1.39
CA ASP A 40 4.70 -7.04 -0.26
C ASP A 40 4.74 -8.27 0.67
N ASP A 41 3.73 -9.15 0.61
CA ASP A 41 3.58 -10.28 1.55
C ASP A 41 4.04 -11.64 0.98
N ALA A 42 4.02 -11.79 -0.34
CA ALA A 42 4.21 -13.07 -1.02
C ALA A 42 4.68 -12.89 -2.48
N SER A 43 5.34 -13.90 -3.05
CA SER A 43 5.77 -13.84 -4.45
C SER A 43 4.59 -13.87 -5.44
N PHE A 44 3.54 -14.62 -5.11
CA PHE A 44 2.29 -14.66 -5.87
C PHE A 44 1.16 -15.22 -5.00
N ARG A 45 -0.07 -15.00 -5.46
CA ARG A 45 -1.27 -15.65 -4.94
C ARG A 45 -2.13 -16.11 -6.11
N SER A 46 -2.61 -17.35 -6.05
CA SER A 46 -3.52 -17.92 -7.04
C SER A 46 -4.75 -18.50 -6.35
N PHE A 47 -5.84 -18.59 -7.12
CA PHE A 47 -7.11 -19.15 -6.68
C PHE A 47 -7.61 -20.13 -7.74
N GLU A 48 -8.20 -21.24 -7.32
CA GLU A 48 -8.82 -22.19 -8.24
C GLU A 48 -10.09 -21.64 -8.88
N LYS A 49 -10.81 -20.75 -8.18
CA LYS A 49 -12.06 -20.16 -8.64
C LYS A 49 -12.08 -18.65 -8.46
N MET A 50 -12.74 -17.97 -9.41
CA MET A 50 -12.95 -16.51 -9.33
C MET A 50 -13.75 -16.07 -8.10
N GLN A 51 -14.64 -16.92 -7.58
CA GLN A 51 -15.39 -16.61 -6.36
C GLN A 51 -14.48 -16.50 -5.13
N ASP A 52 -13.45 -17.35 -5.07
CA ASP A 52 -12.49 -17.36 -3.96
C ASP A 52 -11.56 -16.16 -4.04
N TYR A 53 -11.13 -15.78 -5.26
CA TYR A 53 -10.41 -14.53 -5.51
C TYR A 53 -11.20 -13.32 -5.01
N ARG A 54 -12.47 -13.18 -5.42
CA ARG A 54 -13.31 -12.04 -5.04
C ARG A 54 -13.54 -11.97 -3.53
N ARG A 55 -13.86 -13.10 -2.90
CA ARG A 55 -14.04 -13.16 -1.44
C ARG A 55 -12.76 -12.72 -0.71
N TRP A 56 -11.61 -13.19 -1.17
CA TRP A 56 -10.33 -12.78 -0.59
C TRP A 56 -10.08 -11.27 -0.76
N CYS A 57 -10.37 -10.70 -1.94
CA CYS A 57 -10.28 -9.26 -2.16
C CYS A 57 -11.18 -8.47 -1.19
N ASP A 58 -12.44 -8.88 -1.04
CA ASP A 58 -13.41 -8.22 -0.15
C ASP A 58 -12.98 -8.29 1.34
N GLU A 59 -12.30 -9.37 1.76
CA GLU A 59 -11.91 -9.60 3.16
C GLU A 59 -10.52 -9.05 3.54
N ASN A 60 -9.61 -8.89 2.58
CA ASN A 60 -8.18 -8.65 2.86
C ASN A 60 -7.63 -7.38 2.20
N LEU A 61 -8.30 -6.85 1.18
CA LEU A 61 -7.81 -5.66 0.47
C LEU A 61 -8.57 -4.41 0.94
N PRO A 62 -7.85 -3.30 1.18
CA PRO A 62 -8.50 -2.02 1.37
C PRO A 62 -9.36 -1.59 0.18
N ASP A 63 -10.53 -0.99 0.44
CA ASP A 63 -11.48 -0.55 -0.59
C ASP A 63 -10.87 0.38 -1.65
N TRP A 64 -9.95 1.25 -1.24
CA TRP A 64 -9.30 2.22 -2.13
C TRP A 64 -8.42 1.58 -3.22
N LEU A 65 -8.09 0.29 -3.11
CA LEU A 65 -7.41 -0.45 -4.17
C LEU A 65 -8.36 -0.85 -5.32
N GLY A 66 -9.68 -0.80 -5.13
CA GLY A 66 -10.67 -1.01 -6.19
C GLY A 66 -10.85 -2.47 -6.65
N TYR A 67 -10.36 -3.44 -5.88
CA TYR A 67 -10.57 -4.87 -6.15
C TYR A 67 -11.86 -5.44 -5.53
N GLY A 68 -12.46 -4.71 -4.58
CA GLY A 68 -13.75 -5.07 -3.99
C GLY A 68 -14.90 -4.91 -4.97
N ARG A 69 -16.04 -5.53 -4.68
CA ARG A 69 -17.25 -5.36 -5.51
C ARG A 69 -17.83 -3.95 -5.35
N VAL A 70 -18.23 -3.36 -6.48
CA VAL A 70 -19.04 -2.13 -6.56
C VAL A 70 -20.51 -2.50 -6.74
#